data_AF-A0A353ZRX0-F1
#
_entry.id   AF-A0A353ZRX0-F1
#
_cell.length_a   1.000
_cell.length_b   1.000
_cell.length_c   1.000
_cell.angle_alpha   90.00
_cell.angle_beta   90.00
_cell.angle_gamma   90.00
#
_symmetry.space_group_name_H-M   'P 1'
#
loop_
_entity.id
_entity.type
_entity.pdbx_description
1 polymer ?
#
loop_
_entity_poly.entity_id
_entity_poly.type
_entity_poly.pdbx_seq_one_letter_code
_entity_poly.pdbx_strand_id
1 'polypeptide(L)'
;MKCMSRPYADVGRTGQKRRTLDALVAAARQLVANGATPSVDDAALVAGVARSTAYRYFPRQRELLAAAHPETGATSLLPENPPADVAERLDAVVTQFTRMILETEAQQRTMLRLSLEQTVEERRSLPLRQGRAIMWIAEALSPLQGKMTETGIHRLVLAIRSATGIESLVWLTDIAGLSREEAVASQRWTASALLQQALQQGPPPGA
;
A
#
# COMPACT_ATOMS: atom_id res chain seq x y z
N MET A 1 13.15 -22.03 -19.74
CA MET A 1 12.55 -22.74 -18.58
C MET A 1 13.21 -22.26 -17.29
N LYS A 2 12.57 -21.36 -16.52
CA LYS A 2 13.03 -21.02 -15.17
C LYS A 2 12.37 -22.00 -14.20
N CYS A 3 13.19 -22.70 -13.43
CA CYS A 3 12.75 -23.58 -12.35
C CYS A 3 12.08 -22.72 -11.27
N MET A 4 10.75 -22.79 -11.20
CA MET A 4 9.96 -22.16 -10.13
C MET A 4 10.11 -23.02 -8.88
N SER A 5 11.04 -22.67 -8.00
CA SER A 5 11.16 -23.27 -6.67
C SER A 5 9.84 -23.09 -5.93
N ARG A 6 9.13 -24.17 -5.64
CA ARG A 6 7.91 -24.15 -4.81
C ARG A 6 8.25 -23.56 -3.43
N PRO A 7 7.42 -22.66 -2.87
CA PRO A 7 7.61 -22.12 -1.53
C PRO A 7 7.91 -23.23 -0.51
N TYR A 8 8.84 -23.02 0.42
CA TYR A 8 9.24 -24.01 1.44
C TYR A 8 8.04 -24.56 2.24
N ALA A 9 6.94 -23.81 2.32
CA ALA A 9 5.67 -24.19 2.94
C ALA A 9 4.93 -25.33 2.21
N ASP A 10 5.18 -25.54 0.91
CA ASP A 10 4.37 -26.40 0.03
C ASP A 10 4.91 -27.82 -0.15
N VAL A 11 5.98 -28.18 0.56
CA VAL A 11 6.62 -29.50 0.47
C VAL A 11 6.70 -30.17 1.85
N GLY A 12 6.21 -31.41 2.01
CA GLY A 12 6.32 -32.20 3.26
C GLY A 12 5.16 -32.02 4.25
N ARG A 13 5.43 -31.83 5.55
CA ARG A 13 4.42 -31.60 6.62
C ARG A 13 3.71 -30.24 6.49
N THR A 14 2.95 -30.06 5.42
CA THR A 14 2.31 -28.80 5.00
C THR A 14 1.49 -28.14 6.09
N GLY A 15 0.71 -28.89 6.87
CA GLY A 15 -0.13 -28.33 7.95
C GLY A 15 0.65 -27.76 9.14
N GLN A 16 1.82 -28.31 9.47
CA GLN A 16 2.70 -27.72 10.50
C GLN A 16 3.38 -26.47 9.94
N LYS A 17 3.84 -26.55 8.69
CA LYS A 17 4.52 -25.43 8.03
C LYS A 17 3.61 -24.22 7.83
N ARG A 18 2.34 -24.45 7.47
CA ARG A 18 1.34 -23.41 7.33
C ARG A 18 1.07 -22.70 8.65
N ARG A 19 0.92 -23.45 9.76
CA ARG A 19 0.75 -22.85 11.10
C ARG A 19 1.94 -21.98 11.51
N THR A 20 3.17 -22.41 11.25
CA THR A 20 4.37 -21.60 11.54
C THR A 20 4.41 -20.33 10.67
N LEU A 21 4.07 -20.45 9.38
CA LEU A 21 3.96 -19.29 8.48
C LEU A 21 2.94 -18.29 9.02
N ASP A 22 1.73 -18.75 9.32
CA ASP A 22 0.62 -17.91 9.79
C ASP A 22 0.97 -17.23 11.13
N ALA A 23 1.66 -17.93 12.04
CA ALA A 23 2.12 -17.36 13.31
C ALA A 23 3.14 -16.23 13.13
N LEU A 24 4.13 -16.41 12.24
CA LEU A 24 5.13 -15.38 11.94
C LEU A 24 4.50 -14.15 11.27
N VAL A 25 3.55 -14.37 10.35
CA VAL A 25 2.78 -13.32 9.68
C VAL A 25 1.93 -12.54 10.69
N ALA A 26 1.23 -13.24 11.59
CA ALA A 26 0.43 -12.61 12.64
C ALA A 26 1.28 -11.78 13.61
N ALA A 27 2.44 -12.31 14.02
CA ALA A 27 3.39 -11.58 14.87
C ALA A 27 3.90 -10.29 14.21
N ALA A 28 4.26 -10.34 12.93
CA ALA A 28 4.67 -9.16 12.19
C ALA A 28 3.54 -8.13 12.07
N ARG A 29 2.30 -8.55 11.77
CA ARG A 29 1.12 -7.66 11.75
C ARG A 29 0.89 -6.98 13.10
N GLN A 30 1.03 -7.73 14.20
CA GLN A 30 0.89 -7.18 15.55
C GLN A 30 1.95 -6.12 15.84
N LEU A 31 3.21 -6.39 15.51
CA LEU A 31 4.31 -5.45 15.70
C LEU A 31 4.11 -4.16 14.89
N VAL A 32 3.68 -4.27 13.62
CA VAL A 32 3.31 -3.11 12.79
C VAL A 32 2.13 -2.35 13.39
N ALA A 33 1.08 -3.05 13.84
CA ALA A 33 -0.07 -2.42 14.49
C ALA A 33 0.31 -1.65 15.77
N ASN A 34 1.40 -2.06 16.43
CA ASN A 34 1.97 -1.40 17.60
C ASN A 34 2.97 -0.29 17.26
N GLY A 35 3.24 -0.03 15.98
CA GLY A 35 4.13 1.04 15.56
C GLY A 35 5.57 0.64 15.28
N ALA A 36 5.90 -0.64 15.36
CA ALA A 36 7.25 -1.11 15.08
C ALA A 36 7.45 -1.43 13.59
N THR A 37 8.71 -1.39 13.18
CA THR A 37 9.18 -1.94 11.89
C THR A 37 9.86 -3.28 12.18
N PRO A 38 9.11 -4.41 12.26
CA PRO A 38 9.64 -5.66 12.81
C PRO A 38 10.70 -6.29 11.92
N SER A 39 11.80 -6.75 12.52
CA SER A 39 12.75 -7.67 11.88
C SER A 39 12.21 -9.11 11.88
N VAL A 40 12.89 -10.01 11.15
CA VAL A 40 12.58 -11.46 11.19
C VAL A 40 12.79 -12.02 12.60
N ASP A 41 13.78 -11.51 13.34
CA ASP A 41 14.06 -11.91 14.71
C ASP A 41 12.96 -11.47 15.68
N ASP A 42 12.41 -10.26 15.51
CA ASP A 42 11.33 -9.75 16.36
C ASP A 42 10.06 -10.59 16.17
N ALA A 43 9.70 -10.89 14.92
CA ALA A 43 8.55 -11.73 14.63
C ALA A 43 8.76 -13.17 15.12
N ALA A 44 9.98 -13.71 15.02
CA ALA A 44 10.31 -15.02 15.56
C ALA A 44 10.14 -15.08 17.09
N LEU A 45 10.61 -14.04 17.78
CA LEU A 45 10.47 -13.91 19.23
C LEU A 45 8.98 -13.88 19.65
N VAL A 46 8.19 -13.00 19.02
CA VAL A 46 6.74 -12.87 19.33
C VAL A 46 5.97 -14.14 18.98
N ALA A 47 6.31 -14.81 17.87
CA ALA A 47 5.66 -16.04 17.45
C ALA A 47 6.10 -17.29 18.24
N GLY A 48 7.12 -17.18 19.12
CA GLY A 48 7.70 -18.33 19.82
C GLY A 48 8.38 -19.33 18.87
N VAL A 49 8.93 -18.86 17.75
CA VAL A 49 9.58 -19.67 16.72
C VAL A 49 11.09 -19.46 16.77
N ALA A 50 11.87 -20.53 16.66
CA ALA A 50 13.33 -20.42 16.61
C ALA A 50 13.79 -19.56 15.41
N ARG A 51 14.79 -18.69 15.59
CA ARG A 51 15.33 -17.80 14.53
C ARG A 51 15.67 -18.54 13.25
N SER A 52 16.41 -19.65 13.35
CA SER A 52 16.78 -20.48 12.20
C SER A 52 15.57 -21.04 11.44
N THR A 53 14.44 -21.26 12.12
CA THR A 53 13.19 -21.67 11.49
C THR A 53 12.53 -20.49 10.80
N ALA A 54 12.47 -19.32 11.44
CA ALA A 54 11.90 -18.11 10.84
C ALA A 54 12.62 -17.71 9.54
N TYR A 55 13.96 -17.72 9.51
CA TYR A 55 14.74 -17.41 8.30
C TYR A 55 14.53 -18.41 7.14
N ARG A 56 14.06 -19.63 7.41
CA ARG A 56 13.66 -20.57 6.34
C ARG A 56 12.36 -20.17 5.65
N TYR A 57 11.47 -19.45 6.34
CA TYR A 57 10.25 -18.89 5.75
C TYR A 57 10.50 -17.50 5.14
N PHE A 58 11.23 -16.66 5.87
CA PHE A 58 11.46 -15.26 5.51
C PHE A 58 12.96 -14.95 5.56
N PRO A 59 13.67 -15.07 4.42
CA PRO A 59 15.11 -14.82 4.39
C PRO A 59 15.50 -13.38 4.73
N ARG A 60 14.61 -12.41 4.47
CA ARG A 60 14.81 -11.00 4.85
C ARG A 60 13.49 -10.38 5.35
N GLN A 61 13.63 -9.22 5.97
CA GLN A 61 12.51 -8.44 6.51
C GLN A 61 11.46 -8.10 5.45
N ARG A 62 11.88 -7.78 4.21
CA ARG A 62 10.94 -7.44 3.14
C ARG A 62 9.98 -8.59 2.80
N GLU A 63 10.44 -9.85 2.83
CA GLU A 63 9.59 -11.01 2.56
C GLU A 63 8.58 -11.22 3.70
N LEU A 64 8.99 -10.98 4.95
CA LEU A 64 8.09 -11.01 6.11
C LEU A 64 7.03 -9.92 6.01
N LEU A 65 7.44 -8.67 5.73
CA LEU A 65 6.53 -7.54 5.61
C LEU A 65 5.56 -7.73 4.43
N ALA A 66 6.01 -8.26 3.30
CA ALA A 66 5.14 -8.59 2.17
C ALA A 66 4.10 -9.67 2.51
N ALA A 67 4.44 -10.64 3.37
CA ALA A 67 3.46 -11.63 3.82
C ALA A 67 2.49 -11.08 4.88
N ALA A 68 2.98 -10.22 5.79
CA ALA A 68 2.16 -9.51 6.79
C ALA A 68 1.21 -8.50 6.14
N HIS A 69 1.72 -7.74 5.19
CA HIS A 69 1.11 -6.61 4.53
C HIS A 69 1.37 -6.74 3.03
N PRO A 70 0.54 -7.51 2.28
CA PRO A 70 0.71 -7.72 0.84
C PRO A 70 0.90 -6.43 0.03
N GLU A 71 0.29 -5.34 0.49
CA GLU A 71 0.44 -4.00 -0.05
C GLU A 71 1.87 -3.45 -0.05
N THR A 72 2.75 -4.00 0.80
CA THR A 72 4.17 -3.65 0.83
C THR A 72 4.97 -4.34 -0.28
N GLY A 73 4.43 -5.43 -0.85
CA GLY A 73 5.02 -6.17 -1.96
C GLY A 73 4.35 -5.95 -3.32
N ALA A 74 3.19 -5.27 -3.37
CA ALA A 74 2.46 -5.04 -4.62
C ALA A 74 3.23 -4.10 -5.56
N THR A 75 3.55 -4.60 -6.77
CA THR A 75 4.27 -3.82 -7.80
C THR A 75 3.33 -3.01 -8.68
N SER A 76 2.07 -3.41 -8.80
CA SER A 76 1.00 -2.74 -9.55
C SER A 76 -0.34 -2.95 -8.85
N LEU A 77 -1.28 -2.01 -9.04
CA LEU A 77 -2.70 -2.17 -8.68
C LEU A 77 -3.62 -2.26 -9.90
N LEU A 78 -3.06 -2.22 -11.10
CA LEU A 78 -3.84 -2.43 -12.31
C LEU A 78 -4.20 -3.92 -12.46
N PRO A 79 -5.34 -4.23 -13.09
CA PRO A 79 -5.65 -5.61 -13.47
C PRO A 79 -4.68 -6.09 -14.55
N GLU A 80 -4.57 -7.42 -14.71
CA GLU A 80 -3.65 -8.07 -15.66
C GLU A 80 -3.82 -7.55 -17.11
N ASN A 81 -5.07 -7.27 -17.49
CA ASN A 81 -5.40 -6.61 -18.75
C ASN A 81 -5.96 -5.21 -18.44
N PRO A 82 -5.09 -4.20 -18.29
CA PRO A 82 -5.54 -2.88 -17.90
C PRO A 82 -6.29 -2.18 -19.04
N PRO A 83 -7.33 -1.38 -18.73
CA PRO A 83 -8.06 -0.63 -19.74
C PRO A 83 -7.15 0.30 -20.56
N ALA A 84 -7.60 0.64 -21.76
CA ALA A 84 -6.92 1.64 -22.61
C ALA A 84 -7.23 3.07 -22.16
N ASP A 85 -8.46 3.31 -21.69
CA ASP A 85 -8.89 4.62 -21.20
C ASP A 85 -8.21 4.98 -19.87
N VAL A 86 -7.70 6.20 -19.78
CA VAL A 86 -6.95 6.66 -18.60
C VAL A 86 -7.84 6.84 -17.37
N ALA A 87 -9.11 7.21 -17.55
CA ALA A 87 -10.03 7.37 -16.44
C ALA A 87 -10.44 6.01 -15.87
N GLU A 88 -10.68 5.02 -16.72
CA GLU A 88 -10.95 3.64 -16.29
C GLU A 88 -9.74 3.02 -15.56
N ARG A 89 -8.51 3.26 -16.05
CA ARG A 89 -7.29 2.82 -15.37
C ARG A 89 -7.14 3.45 -14.00
N LEU A 90 -7.37 4.76 -13.90
CA LEU A 90 -7.27 5.47 -12.62
C LEU A 90 -8.32 4.96 -11.64
N ASP A 91 -9.56 4.79 -12.07
CA ASP A 91 -10.63 4.28 -11.22
C ASP A 91 -10.34 2.88 -10.69
N ALA A 92 -9.78 1.99 -11.52
CA ALA A 92 -9.35 0.66 -11.09
C ALA A 92 -8.28 0.74 -9.97
N VAL A 93 -7.26 1.58 -10.14
CA VAL A 93 -6.21 1.76 -9.13
C VAL A 93 -6.75 2.39 -7.85
N VAL A 94 -7.56 3.45 -7.94
CA VAL A 94 -8.12 4.13 -6.75
C VAL A 94 -9.08 3.19 -6.01
N THR A 95 -9.89 2.41 -6.71
CA THR A 95 -10.79 1.42 -6.10
C THR A 95 -10.00 0.36 -5.32
N GLN A 96 -8.95 -0.20 -5.92
CA GLN A 96 -8.13 -1.21 -5.25
C GLN A 96 -7.34 -0.59 -4.08
N PHE A 97 -6.83 0.62 -4.25
CA PHE A 97 -6.06 1.32 -3.22
C PHE A 97 -6.92 1.68 -2.00
N THR A 98 -8.12 2.22 -2.21
CA THR A 98 -9.04 2.57 -1.11
C THR A 98 -9.54 1.34 -0.37
N ARG A 99 -9.84 0.24 -1.07
CA ARG A 99 -10.15 -1.06 -0.44
C ARG A 99 -9.02 -1.50 0.49
N MET A 100 -7.78 -1.44 0.02
CA MET A 100 -6.59 -1.82 0.77
C MET A 100 -6.38 -0.94 2.01
N ILE A 101 -6.68 0.36 1.92
CA ILE A 101 -6.69 1.26 3.08
C ILE A 101 -7.74 0.81 4.10
N LEU A 102 -8.96 0.50 3.67
CA LEU A 102 -10.03 0.05 4.58
C LEU A 102 -9.69 -1.29 5.27
N GLU A 103 -9.15 -2.25 4.52
CA GLU A 103 -8.72 -3.55 5.07
C GLU A 103 -7.59 -3.42 6.11
N THR A 104 -6.81 -2.33 6.04
CA THR A 104 -5.64 -2.08 6.89
C THR A 104 -5.76 -0.79 7.71
N GLU A 105 -6.98 -0.28 7.91
CA GLU A 105 -7.23 1.07 8.41
C GLU A 105 -6.57 1.30 9.78
N ALA A 106 -6.69 0.34 10.70
CA ALA A 106 -6.11 0.44 12.03
C ALA A 106 -4.58 0.62 11.99
N GLN A 107 -3.90 -0.14 11.13
CA GLN A 107 -2.45 -0.04 10.94
C GLN A 107 -2.06 1.28 10.26
N GLN A 108 -2.82 1.71 9.26
CA GLN A 108 -2.60 2.99 8.58
C GLN A 108 -2.76 4.19 9.54
N ARG A 109 -3.74 4.13 10.46
CA ARG A 109 -3.95 5.13 11.51
C ARG A 109 -2.80 5.15 12.52
N THR A 110 -2.34 3.99 12.99
CA THR A 110 -1.15 3.93 13.87
C THR A 110 0.06 4.56 13.19
N MET A 111 0.32 4.20 11.93
CA MET A 111 1.44 4.74 11.17
C MET A 111 1.32 6.24 10.91
N LEU A 112 0.11 6.75 10.67
CA LEU A 112 -0.15 8.18 10.56
C LEU A 112 0.21 8.89 11.86
N ARG A 113 -0.30 8.42 13.00
CA ARG A 113 0.00 9.00 14.32
C ARG A 113 1.50 9.09 14.57
N LEU A 114 2.22 7.99 14.40
CA LEU A 114 3.68 7.95 14.61
C LEU A 114 4.43 8.88 13.67
N SER A 115 3.95 9.01 12.43
CA SER A 115 4.57 9.90 11.47
C SER A 115 4.44 11.39 11.80
N LEU A 116 3.61 11.76 12.77
CA LEU A 116 3.51 13.14 13.26
C LEU A 116 4.50 13.43 14.40
N GLU A 117 5.01 12.39 15.07
CA GLU A 117 5.85 12.49 16.27
C GLU A 117 7.34 12.23 15.98
N GLN A 118 7.65 11.59 14.85
CA GLN A 118 8.98 11.06 14.52
C GLN A 118 9.87 12.00 13.70
N THR A 119 11.19 11.77 13.77
CA THR A 119 12.18 12.41 12.89
C THR A 119 11.95 12.03 11.42
N VAL A 120 12.57 12.75 10.47
CA VAL A 120 12.46 12.43 9.03
C VAL A 120 12.89 10.99 8.74
N GLU A 121 13.97 10.52 9.36
CA GLU A 121 14.55 9.21 9.09
C GLU A 121 13.67 8.08 9.64
N GLU A 122 13.15 8.24 10.86
CA GLU A 122 12.21 7.29 11.46
C GLU A 122 10.92 7.20 10.65
N ARG A 123 10.39 8.32 10.17
CA ARG A 123 9.20 8.35 9.29
C ARG A 123 9.42 7.55 8.01
N ARG A 124 10.62 7.63 7.43
CA ARG A 124 11.01 6.86 6.24
C ARG A 124 11.20 5.37 6.52
N SER A 125 11.21 4.94 7.77
CA SER A 125 11.28 3.52 8.13
C SER A 125 9.90 2.88 8.31
N LEU A 126 8.82 3.66 8.40
CA LEU A 126 7.46 3.17 8.64
C LEU A 126 6.94 2.38 7.41
N PRO A 127 6.62 1.07 7.53
CA PRO A 127 6.31 0.22 6.38
C PRO A 127 5.16 0.71 5.51
N LEU A 128 4.16 1.38 6.09
CA LEU A 128 2.96 1.85 5.36
C LEU A 128 3.07 3.30 4.87
N ARG A 129 4.20 3.99 5.11
CA ARG A 129 4.41 5.40 4.70
C ARG A 129 5.51 5.58 3.64
N GLN A 130 5.74 4.57 2.81
CA GLN A 130 6.82 4.55 1.80
C GLN A 130 6.46 5.17 0.43
N GLY A 131 5.34 5.90 0.32
CA GLY A 131 4.96 6.56 -0.94
C GLY A 131 4.55 5.62 -2.10
N ARG A 132 4.33 4.33 -1.87
CA ARG A 132 4.02 3.33 -2.92
C ARG A 132 2.86 3.72 -3.86
N ALA A 133 1.82 4.33 -3.32
CA ALA A 133 0.67 4.75 -4.10
C ALA A 133 1.00 5.80 -5.19
N ILE A 134 2.07 6.58 -5.03
CA ILE A 134 2.57 7.49 -6.06
C ILE A 134 2.95 6.69 -7.31
N MET A 135 3.62 5.55 -7.15
CA MET A 135 4.01 4.69 -8.26
C MET A 135 2.81 4.06 -8.96
N TRP A 136 1.83 3.56 -8.19
CA TRP A 136 0.63 2.93 -8.77
C TRP A 136 -0.25 3.94 -9.51
N ILE A 137 -0.41 5.15 -8.98
CA ILE A 137 -1.15 6.22 -9.66
C ILE A 137 -0.38 6.68 -10.91
N ALA A 138 0.94 6.82 -10.84
CA ALA A 138 1.76 7.15 -12.01
C ALA A 138 1.62 6.10 -13.12
N GLU A 139 1.58 4.81 -12.76
CA GLU A 139 1.35 3.71 -13.71
C GLU A 139 -0.04 3.78 -14.38
N ALA A 140 -1.08 4.13 -13.62
CA ALA A 140 -2.43 4.34 -14.16
C ALA A 140 -2.44 5.47 -15.21
N LEU A 141 -1.69 6.54 -14.95
CA LEU A 141 -1.62 7.74 -15.77
C LEU A 141 -0.57 7.67 -16.91
N SER A 142 0.11 6.54 -17.09
CA SER A 142 1.10 6.38 -18.17
C SER A 142 0.58 6.68 -19.59
N PRO A 143 -0.71 6.49 -19.95
CA PRO A 143 -1.23 6.89 -21.26
C PRO A 143 -1.23 8.41 -21.53
N LEU A 144 -0.96 9.23 -20.51
CA LEU A 144 -0.80 10.68 -20.67
C LEU A 144 0.62 11.07 -21.12
N GLN A 145 1.58 10.14 -21.11
CA GLN A 145 2.93 10.40 -21.62
C GLN A 145 2.85 10.81 -23.10
N GLY A 146 3.53 11.91 -23.44
CA GLY A 146 3.46 12.53 -24.77
C GLY A 146 2.27 13.46 -25.00
N LYS A 147 1.23 13.39 -24.15
CA LYS A 147 0.10 14.35 -24.13
C LYS A 147 0.25 15.40 -23.03
N MET A 148 1.00 15.08 -21.98
CA MET A 148 1.31 15.93 -20.84
C MET A 148 2.79 15.80 -20.49
N THR A 149 3.39 16.87 -19.96
CA THR A 149 4.79 16.83 -19.51
C THR A 149 4.93 15.89 -18.31
N GLU A 150 6.11 15.29 -18.14
CA GLU A 150 6.41 14.40 -17.01
C GLU A 150 6.18 15.10 -15.66
N THR A 151 6.65 16.35 -15.53
CA THR A 151 6.38 17.19 -14.35
C THR A 151 4.89 17.43 -14.13
N GLY A 152 4.12 17.61 -15.20
CA GLY A 152 2.67 17.76 -15.15
C GLY A 152 1.98 16.50 -14.64
N ILE A 153 2.36 15.34 -15.17
CA ILE A 153 1.85 14.04 -14.71
C ILE A 153 2.21 13.84 -13.25
N HIS A 154 3.44 14.13 -12.83
CA HIS A 154 3.86 13.98 -11.45
C HIS A 154 3.05 14.86 -10.49
N ARG A 155 2.77 16.11 -10.85
CA ARG A 155 1.89 16.99 -10.04
C ARG A 155 0.48 16.45 -9.93
N LEU A 156 -0.08 15.93 -11.02
CA LEU A 156 -1.39 15.28 -11.02
C LEU A 156 -1.41 14.03 -10.12
N VAL A 157 -0.36 13.19 -10.18
CA VAL A 157 -0.20 12.02 -9.30
C VAL A 157 -0.24 12.44 -7.82
N LEU A 158 0.51 13.48 -7.44
CA LEU A 158 0.55 13.97 -6.06
C LEU A 158 -0.80 14.54 -5.62
N ALA A 159 -1.50 15.29 -6.49
CA ALA A 159 -2.82 15.83 -6.21
C ALA A 159 -3.87 14.71 -6.01
N ILE A 160 -3.83 13.67 -6.83
CA ILE A 160 -4.73 12.53 -6.66
C ILE A 160 -4.38 11.76 -5.38
N ARG A 161 -3.09 11.52 -5.11
CA ARG A 161 -2.66 10.79 -3.91
C ARG A 161 -3.05 11.53 -2.63
N SER A 162 -2.98 12.86 -2.58
CA SER A 162 -3.36 13.63 -1.39
C SER A 162 -4.85 13.53 -1.07
N ALA A 163 -5.70 13.27 -2.07
CA ALA A 163 -7.15 13.13 -1.92
C ALA A 163 -7.63 11.69 -1.67
N THR A 164 -6.79 10.67 -1.90
CA THR A 164 -7.19 9.24 -1.90
C THR A 164 -6.52 8.42 -0.80
N GLY A 165 -5.86 9.06 0.16
CA GLY A 165 -5.09 8.42 1.22
C GLY A 165 -5.83 8.17 2.53
N ILE A 166 -5.10 7.59 3.49
CA ILE A 166 -5.55 7.47 4.88
C ILE A 166 -5.83 8.84 5.51
N GLU A 167 -5.07 9.87 5.14
CA GLU A 167 -5.25 11.23 5.65
C GLU A 167 -6.63 11.79 5.29
N SER A 168 -7.04 11.67 4.03
CA SER A 168 -8.36 12.12 3.57
C SER A 168 -9.47 11.24 4.12
N LEU A 169 -9.26 9.93 4.23
CA LEU A 169 -10.23 9.01 4.85
C LEU A 169 -10.50 9.40 6.30
N VAL A 170 -9.45 9.62 7.10
CA VAL A 170 -9.54 10.04 8.50
C VAL A 170 -10.31 11.35 8.62
N TRP A 171 -10.02 12.35 7.78
CA TRP A 171 -10.77 13.60 7.82
C TRP A 171 -12.26 13.41 7.46
N LEU A 172 -12.56 12.67 6.39
CA LEU A 172 -13.93 12.45 5.93
C LEU A 172 -14.77 11.67 6.94
N THR A 173 -14.15 10.73 7.67
CA THR A 173 -14.85 9.90 8.64
C THR A 173 -14.91 10.55 10.01
N ASP A 174 -13.76 10.95 10.58
CA ASP A 174 -13.67 11.44 11.95
C ASP A 174 -14.21 12.88 12.10
N ILE A 175 -14.07 13.72 11.07
CA ILE A 175 -14.45 15.14 11.12
C ILE A 175 -15.75 15.39 10.36
N ALA A 176 -15.83 14.94 9.10
CA ALA A 176 -17.02 15.16 8.29
C ALA A 176 -18.17 14.18 8.61
N GLY A 177 -17.92 13.14 9.41
CA GLY A 177 -18.95 12.22 9.91
C GLY A 177 -19.48 11.23 8.86
N LEU A 178 -18.78 11.06 7.74
CA LEU A 178 -19.21 10.13 6.68
C LEU A 178 -18.96 8.68 7.09
N SER A 179 -19.79 7.78 6.57
CA SER A 179 -19.45 6.36 6.54
C SER A 179 -18.21 6.10 5.69
N ARG A 180 -17.58 4.94 5.88
CA ARG A 180 -16.41 4.52 5.07
C ARG A 180 -16.75 4.41 3.59
N GLU A 181 -17.96 3.95 3.28
CA GLU A 181 -18.45 3.82 1.91
C GLU A 181 -18.64 5.19 1.26
N GLU A 182 -19.26 6.14 1.96
CA GLU A 182 -19.41 7.53 1.48
C GLU A 182 -18.06 8.23 1.35
N ALA A 183 -17.14 8.02 2.30
CA ALA A 183 -15.79 8.57 2.23
C ALA A 183 -15.04 8.05 1.00
N VAL A 184 -15.05 6.73 0.74
CA VAL A 184 -14.42 6.16 -0.45
C VAL A 184 -15.07 6.66 -1.74
N ALA A 185 -16.40 6.79 -1.78
CA ALA A 185 -17.10 7.36 -2.93
C ALA A 185 -16.66 8.82 -3.19
N SER A 186 -16.52 9.62 -2.13
CA SER A 186 -16.01 11.01 -2.20
C SER A 186 -14.55 11.07 -2.69
N GLN A 187 -13.69 10.18 -2.20
CA GLN A 187 -12.29 10.10 -2.66
C GLN A 187 -12.20 9.70 -4.14
N ARG A 188 -12.99 8.72 -4.60
CA ARG A 188 -13.06 8.30 -6.02
C ARG A 188 -13.56 9.42 -6.91
N TRP A 189 -14.64 10.10 -6.50
CA TRP A 189 -15.16 11.26 -7.21
C TRP A 189 -14.11 12.37 -7.34
N THR A 190 -13.41 12.68 -6.24
CA THR A 190 -12.36 13.71 -6.22
C THR A 190 -11.20 13.35 -7.15
N ALA A 191 -10.74 12.09 -7.14
CA ALA A 191 -9.69 11.62 -8.04
C ALA A 191 -10.09 11.75 -9.53
N SER A 192 -11.33 11.38 -9.86
CA SER A 192 -11.89 11.52 -11.21
C SER A 192 -11.95 13.00 -11.63
N ALA A 193 -12.45 13.87 -10.75
CA ALA A 193 -12.54 15.31 -11.02
C ALA A 193 -11.16 15.94 -11.25
N LEU A 194 -10.14 15.56 -10.47
CA LEU A 194 -8.76 16.03 -10.66
C LEU A 194 -8.19 15.60 -12.02
N LEU A 195 -8.44 14.35 -12.44
CA LEU A 195 -8.03 13.89 -13.76
C LEU A 195 -8.76 14.65 -14.87
N GLN A 196 -10.08 14.81 -14.77
CA GLN A 196 -10.86 15.55 -15.77
C GLN A 196 -10.41 17.00 -15.88
N GLN A 197 -10.18 17.68 -14.76
CA GLN A 197 -9.64 19.04 -14.74
C GLN A 197 -8.28 19.09 -15.45
N ALA A 198 -7.41 18.11 -15.17
CA ALA A 198 -6.09 18.06 -15.78
C ALA A 198 -6.12 17.80 -17.30
N LEU A 199 -7.10 17.04 -17.78
CA LEU A 199 -7.31 16.80 -19.21
C LEU A 199 -7.87 18.04 -19.94
N GLN A 200 -8.69 18.84 -19.26
CA GLN A 200 -9.34 20.01 -19.86
C GLN A 200 -8.50 21.29 -19.78
N GLN A 201 -7.88 21.53 -18.63
CA GLN A 201 -7.22 22.79 -18.28
C GLN A 201 -5.72 22.65 -18.02
N GLY A 202 -5.19 21.42 -18.09
CA GLY A 202 -3.81 21.11 -17.77
C GLY A 202 -3.59 20.76 -16.28
N PRO A 203 -2.41 20.22 -15.95
CA PRO A 203 -2.11 19.72 -14.61
C PRO A 203 -2.09 20.83 -13.55
N PRO A 204 -2.12 20.48 -12.24
CA PRO A 204 -1.94 21.45 -11.17
C PRO A 204 -0.73 22.37 -11.40
N PRO A 205 -0.84 23.68 -11.09
CA PRO A 205 0.22 24.64 -11.33
C PRO A 205 1.48 24.28 -10.53
N GLY A 206 2.62 24.77 -11.01
CA GLY A 206 3.86 24.71 -10.24
C GLY A 206 3.87 25.77 -9.15
N ALA A 207 4.65 25.50 -8.10
CA ALA A 207 5.23 26.57 -7.31
C ALA A 207 6.22 27.38 -8.17
#